data_AF-A0A433E9C9-F1
#
_entry.id   AF-A0A433E9C9-F1
#
_cell.length_a   1.000
_cell.length_b   1.000
_cell.length_c   1.000
_cell.angle_alpha   90.00
_cell.angle_beta   90.00
_cell.angle_gamma   90.00
#
_symmetry.space_group_name_H-M   'P 1'
#
loop_
_entity.id
_entity.type
_entity.pdbx_description
1 polymer ?
#
loop_
_entity_poly.entity_id
_entity_poly.type
_entity_poly.pdbx_seq_one_letter_code
_entity_poly.pdbx_strand_id
1 'polypeptide(L)'
;MKFMDRLERLEQGIGQAVGFSKGFGTFEKADIANRIRTVMDDESYIDPNEMLMAPNIYAVNFSPADFDRIREWGNPFAIELCDLAISHARAQGYSLIGAVRITFHSLPEVHPGDFQVVPTFEYFSTPPAQGALPVQTPVNDAPPSPHGAPSYSPVRPPRARSLPTRITKPQAAPAQQPPQAPPAPAPQPLVPHLEIDGQPIELTSFPVVIGRGSVADIRVDGKSISRRHLQISHQSGAYIVTDLGSTNGTMLNGTALRTPATLHDGSLLRLGDTSIFFRMMPAGGAL
;
A
#
# COMPACT_ATOMS: atom_id res chain seq x y z
N MET A 1 46.06 -3.65 -15.22
CA MET A 1 45.55 -2.35 -15.74
C MET A 1 44.60 -2.70 -16.88
N LYS A 2 43.36 -3.03 -16.54
CA LYS A 2 42.15 -2.19 -16.35
C LYS A 2 41.29 -2.26 -17.61
N PHE A 3 40.38 -3.23 -17.59
CA PHE A 3 39.21 -3.45 -18.45
C PHE A 3 38.17 -2.30 -18.39
N MET A 4 38.58 -1.12 -17.93
CA MET A 4 37.70 -0.02 -17.54
C MET A 4 37.47 1.04 -18.64
N ASP A 5 38.12 0.93 -19.81
CA ASP A 5 38.00 1.94 -20.87
C ASP A 5 37.03 1.57 -22.01
N ARG A 6 36.10 0.62 -21.80
CA ARG A 6 35.04 0.30 -22.78
C ARG A 6 33.61 0.49 -22.30
N LEU A 7 33.40 1.03 -21.10
CA LEU A 7 32.06 1.24 -20.54
C LEU A 7 31.64 2.72 -20.45
N GLU A 8 32.24 3.60 -21.23
CA GLU A 8 31.99 5.05 -21.12
C GLU A 8 31.49 5.68 -22.44
N ARG A 9 30.68 4.95 -23.21
CA ARG A 9 30.04 5.51 -24.41
C ARG A 9 28.70 4.89 -24.80
N LEU A 10 27.81 4.76 -23.82
CA LEU A 10 26.38 4.59 -24.10
C LEU A 10 25.52 5.35 -23.08
N GLU A 11 25.83 6.63 -22.89
CA GLU A 11 24.76 7.60 -22.61
C GLU A 11 24.14 7.98 -23.95
N GLN A 12 22.89 7.56 -24.19
CA GLN A 12 21.85 8.41 -24.79
C GLN A 12 20.55 7.62 -24.98
N GLY A 13 19.56 7.96 -24.14
CA GLY A 13 18.15 7.82 -24.45
C GLY A 13 17.48 6.57 -23.89
N ILE A 14 16.57 6.82 -22.94
CA ILE A 14 15.13 6.47 -22.96
C ILE A 14 14.73 6.08 -21.52
N GLY A 15 14.00 6.97 -20.84
CA GLY A 15 13.38 6.68 -19.55
C GLY A 15 12.30 5.61 -19.70
N GLN A 16 12.51 4.45 -19.08
CA GLN A 16 11.59 3.31 -19.03
C GLN A 16 11.63 2.72 -17.61
N ALA A 17 10.73 3.12 -16.71
CA ALA A 17 10.49 2.37 -15.46
C ALA A 17 9.52 1.21 -15.68
N VAL A 18 9.73 0.49 -16.78
CA VAL A 18 9.40 -0.93 -16.86
C VAL A 18 10.70 -1.62 -17.15
N GLY A 19 11.23 -2.31 -16.16
CA GLY A 19 12.42 -3.09 -16.35
C GLY A 19 12.17 -4.35 -17.16
N PHE A 20 12.15 -4.24 -18.49
CA PHE A 20 12.13 -5.40 -19.37
C PHE A 20 13.54 -6.01 -19.40
N SER A 21 13.72 -7.15 -18.74
CA SER A 21 14.90 -7.98 -18.95
C SER A 21 14.68 -8.78 -20.23
N LYS A 22 15.36 -8.39 -21.31
CA LYS A 22 15.37 -9.16 -22.56
C LYS A 22 16.35 -10.32 -22.41
N GLY A 23 15.83 -11.51 -22.14
CA GLY A 23 16.64 -12.73 -22.12
C GLY A 23 16.84 -13.24 -23.55
N PHE A 24 18.08 -13.39 -24.01
CA PHE A 24 18.35 -14.30 -25.14
C PHE A 24 18.30 -15.74 -24.60
N GLY A 25 17.10 -16.25 -24.30
CA GLY A 25 16.87 -17.60 -23.76
C GLY A 25 16.06 -17.62 -22.46
N THR A 26 16.11 -18.74 -21.74
CA THR A 26 15.47 -18.90 -20.42
C THR A 26 16.23 -18.16 -19.33
N PHE A 27 15.61 -17.16 -18.70
CA PHE A 27 16.15 -16.47 -17.53
C PHE A 27 16.29 -17.41 -16.31
N GLU A 28 17.26 -17.11 -15.45
CA GLU A 28 17.54 -17.81 -14.19
C GLU A 28 17.15 -16.98 -12.96
N LYS A 29 17.19 -17.60 -11.77
CA LYS A 29 16.94 -16.93 -10.48
C LYS A 29 17.83 -15.71 -10.26
N ALA A 30 19.10 -15.82 -10.68
CA ALA A 30 20.09 -14.75 -10.56
C ALA A 30 19.72 -13.51 -11.38
N ASP A 31 19.07 -13.69 -12.53
CA ASP A 31 18.63 -12.57 -13.38
C ASP A 31 17.54 -11.75 -12.69
N ILE A 32 16.58 -12.42 -12.04
CA ILE A 32 15.51 -11.76 -11.28
C ILE A 32 16.10 -11.01 -10.09
N ALA A 33 17.02 -11.65 -9.36
CA ALA A 33 17.73 -11.04 -8.24
C ALA A 33 18.52 -9.79 -8.64
N ASN A 34 19.25 -9.85 -9.76
CA ASN A 34 19.95 -8.69 -10.32
C ASN A 34 18.96 -7.59 -10.71
N ARG A 35 17.85 -7.96 -11.36
CA ARG A 35 16.86 -6.98 -11.82
C ARG A 35 16.18 -6.24 -10.68
N ILE A 36 15.86 -6.91 -9.57
CA ILE A 36 15.29 -6.25 -8.39
C ILE A 36 16.24 -5.21 -7.83
N ARG A 37 17.55 -5.49 -7.76
CA ARG A 37 18.55 -4.52 -7.30
C ARG A 37 18.63 -3.31 -8.22
N THR A 38 18.76 -3.54 -9.51
CA THR A 38 18.77 -2.45 -10.51
C THR A 38 17.52 -1.60 -10.44
N VAL A 39 16.34 -2.22 -10.33
CA VAL A 39 15.07 -1.49 -10.21
C VAL A 39 14.97 -0.72 -8.90
N MET A 40 15.48 -1.26 -7.79
CA MET A 40 15.55 -0.53 -6.53
C MET A 40 16.43 0.71 -6.64
N ASP A 41 17.60 0.58 -7.27
CA ASP A 41 18.54 1.69 -7.47
C ASP A 41 17.91 2.77 -8.37
N ASP A 42 17.35 2.35 -9.52
CA ASP A 42 16.77 3.23 -10.54
C ASP A 42 15.55 4.01 -10.03
N GLU A 43 14.70 3.37 -9.20
CA GLU A 43 13.46 3.97 -8.71
C GLU A 43 13.57 4.57 -7.30
N SER A 44 14.77 4.55 -6.70
CA SER A 44 15.00 5.24 -5.43
C SER A 44 14.90 6.76 -5.60
N TYR A 45 14.42 7.45 -4.56
CA TYR A 45 14.29 8.90 -4.58
C TYR A 45 14.66 9.52 -3.24
N ILE A 46 14.99 10.82 -3.22
CA ILE A 46 15.25 11.56 -1.98
C ILE A 46 13.94 12.16 -1.49
N ASP A 47 13.54 11.84 -0.26
CA ASP A 47 12.35 12.42 0.37
C ASP A 47 12.61 13.86 0.88
N PRO A 48 11.57 14.59 1.32
CA PRO A 48 11.73 15.93 1.87
C PRO A 48 12.62 16.03 3.12
N ASN A 49 12.89 14.92 3.80
CA ASN A 49 13.79 14.84 4.96
C ASN A 49 15.22 14.50 4.56
N GLU A 50 15.56 14.61 3.27
CA GLU A 50 16.85 14.26 2.68
C GLU A 50 17.23 12.77 2.85
N MET A 51 16.25 11.90 3.08
CA MET A 51 16.45 10.46 3.20
C MET A 51 16.25 9.78 1.85
N LEU A 52 17.21 8.94 1.44
CA LEU A 52 17.07 8.10 0.25
C LEU A 52 16.06 6.99 0.52
N MET A 53 14.93 7.04 -0.18
CA MET A 53 13.83 6.08 -0.08
C MET A 53 13.89 5.07 -1.22
N ALA A 54 13.76 3.79 -0.88
CA ALA A 54 13.66 2.69 -1.82
C ALA A 54 12.26 2.05 -1.82
N PRO A 55 11.82 1.49 -2.95
CA PRO A 55 10.56 0.76 -3.00
C PRO A 55 10.60 -0.47 -2.09
N ASN A 56 9.46 -0.80 -1.50
CA ASN A 56 9.32 -1.96 -0.61
C ASN A 56 8.48 -3.09 -1.22
N ILE A 57 7.77 -2.87 -2.32
CA ILE A 57 7.02 -3.93 -2.99
C ILE A 57 7.55 -4.14 -4.40
N TYR A 58 7.75 -5.40 -4.78
CA TYR A 58 8.20 -5.79 -6.11
C TYR A 58 7.28 -6.88 -6.66
N ALA A 59 6.45 -6.53 -7.64
CA ALA A 59 5.69 -7.51 -8.41
C ALA A 59 6.52 -7.98 -9.60
N VAL A 60 6.88 -9.26 -9.64
CA VAL A 60 7.59 -9.88 -10.75
C VAL A 60 6.57 -10.58 -11.65
N ASN A 61 6.42 -10.08 -12.87
CA ASN A 61 5.45 -10.57 -13.83
C ASN A 61 6.16 -11.43 -14.88
N PHE A 62 5.59 -12.60 -15.14
CA PHE A 62 6.10 -13.59 -16.09
C PHE A 62 5.07 -13.91 -17.16
N SER A 63 5.54 -14.43 -18.30
CA SER A 63 4.66 -15.01 -19.30
C SER A 63 3.91 -16.23 -18.72
N PRO A 64 2.69 -16.55 -19.18
CA PRO A 64 1.99 -17.77 -18.76
C PRO A 64 2.79 -19.06 -19.01
N ALA A 65 3.59 -19.10 -20.08
CA ALA A 65 4.42 -20.26 -20.43
C ALA A 65 5.57 -20.47 -19.44
N ASP A 66 6.15 -19.39 -18.91
CA ASP A 66 7.26 -19.48 -17.96
C ASP A 66 6.77 -19.64 -16.52
N PHE A 67 5.57 -19.12 -16.21
CA PHE A 67 5.06 -19.06 -14.83
C PHE A 67 4.95 -20.44 -14.18
N ASP A 68 4.60 -21.48 -14.94
CA ASP A 68 4.52 -22.86 -14.42
C ASP A 68 5.85 -23.33 -13.83
N ARG A 69 6.97 -23.00 -14.48
CA ARG A 69 8.32 -23.28 -13.99
C ARG A 69 8.65 -22.46 -12.73
N ILE A 70 8.22 -21.20 -12.68
CA ILE A 70 8.46 -20.33 -11.51
C ILE A 70 7.72 -20.81 -10.27
N ARG A 71 6.54 -21.40 -10.45
CA ARG A 71 5.76 -22.00 -9.35
C ARG A 71 6.53 -23.10 -8.62
N GLU A 72 7.44 -23.81 -9.31
CA GLU A 72 8.28 -24.83 -8.69
C GLU A 72 9.30 -24.25 -7.71
N TRP A 73 9.77 -23.01 -7.93
CA TRP A 73 10.67 -22.33 -6.98
C TRP A 73 9.96 -21.92 -5.70
N GLY A 74 8.67 -21.58 -5.82
CA GLY A 74 7.75 -21.36 -4.72
C GLY A 74 8.15 -20.24 -3.75
N ASN A 75 7.57 -20.30 -2.55
CA ASN A 75 7.77 -19.32 -1.49
C ASN A 75 9.24 -19.15 -1.03
N PRO A 76 10.09 -20.20 -0.94
CA PRO A 76 11.48 -20.03 -0.52
C PRO A 76 12.26 -19.03 -1.38
N PHE A 77 12.01 -19.01 -2.69
CA PHE A 77 12.67 -18.07 -3.58
C PHE A 77 12.18 -16.63 -3.37
N ALA A 78 10.89 -16.42 -3.11
CA ALA A 78 10.38 -15.09 -2.77
C ALA A 78 11.02 -14.56 -1.47
N ILE A 79 11.20 -15.41 -0.46
CA ILE A 79 11.89 -15.05 0.80
C ILE A 79 13.34 -14.65 0.53
N GLU A 80 14.07 -15.44 -0.27
CA GLU A 80 15.45 -15.14 -0.66
C GLU A 80 15.57 -13.77 -1.35
N LEU A 81 14.62 -13.46 -2.25
CA LEU A 81 14.58 -12.16 -2.91
C LEU A 81 14.23 -11.01 -1.94
N CYS A 82 13.37 -11.24 -0.93
CA CYS A 82 13.09 -10.24 0.10
C CYS A 82 14.34 -9.93 0.92
N ASP A 83 15.06 -10.96 1.37
CA ASP A 83 16.31 -10.82 2.12
C ASP A 83 17.38 -10.10 1.28
N LEU A 84 17.48 -10.44 0.00
CA LEU A 84 18.34 -9.75 -0.97
C LEU A 84 18.01 -8.26 -1.05
N ALA A 85 16.73 -7.92 -1.25
CA ALA A 85 16.29 -6.53 -1.35
C ALA A 85 16.57 -5.74 -0.07
N ILE A 86 16.26 -6.30 1.11
CA ILE A 86 16.55 -5.68 2.40
C ILE A 86 18.06 -5.46 2.59
N SER A 87 18.87 -6.48 2.26
CA SER A 87 20.32 -6.40 2.37
C SER A 87 20.91 -5.35 1.43
N HIS A 88 20.43 -5.29 0.18
CA HIS A 88 20.86 -4.32 -0.82
C HIS A 88 20.50 -2.89 -0.42
N ALA A 89 19.25 -2.65 0.01
CA ALA A 89 18.82 -1.35 0.51
C ALA A 89 19.73 -0.85 1.64
N ARG A 90 20.04 -1.72 2.62
CA ARG A 90 20.97 -1.38 3.71
C ARG A 90 22.38 -1.08 3.22
N ALA A 91 22.88 -1.84 2.26
CA ALA A 91 24.23 -1.65 1.70
C ALA A 91 24.36 -0.32 0.93
N GLN A 92 23.29 0.10 0.23
CA GLN A 92 23.25 1.38 -0.49
C GLN A 92 22.85 2.56 0.39
N GLY A 93 22.47 2.33 1.65
CA GLY A 93 22.01 3.38 2.57
C GLY A 93 20.57 3.84 2.32
N TYR A 94 19.77 3.04 1.62
CA TYR A 94 18.35 3.33 1.39
C TYR A 94 17.49 2.99 2.61
N SER A 95 16.47 3.82 2.82
CA SER A 95 15.39 3.61 3.79
C SER A 95 14.21 2.95 3.10
N LEU A 96 13.65 1.92 3.73
CA LEU A 96 12.47 1.22 3.25
C LEU A 96 11.25 1.71 4.03
N ILE A 97 10.23 2.16 3.31
CA ILE A 97 9.02 2.79 3.87
C ILE A 97 8.09 1.77 4.57
N GLY A 98 8.30 0.47 4.35
CA GLY A 98 7.52 -0.60 4.94
C GLY A 98 8.17 -1.97 4.81
N ALA A 99 7.40 -3.01 5.09
CA ALA A 99 7.86 -4.38 4.91
C ALA A 99 8.14 -4.67 3.43
N VAL A 100 9.24 -5.37 3.17
CA VAL A 100 9.58 -5.79 1.81
C VAL A 100 8.70 -6.97 1.40
N ARG A 101 8.01 -6.83 0.27
CA ARG A 101 7.14 -7.87 -0.28
C ARG A 101 7.46 -8.11 -1.74
N ILE A 102 7.59 -9.38 -2.10
CA ILE A 102 7.84 -9.80 -3.48
C ILE A 102 6.76 -10.78 -3.87
N THR A 103 6.08 -10.49 -4.98
CA THR A 103 5.00 -11.34 -5.50
C THR A 103 5.31 -11.76 -6.92
N PHE A 104 4.85 -12.95 -7.29
CA PHE A 104 5.01 -13.49 -8.64
C PHE A 104 3.63 -13.57 -9.31
N HIS A 105 3.48 -12.94 -10.47
CA HIS A 105 2.24 -12.96 -11.23
C HIS A 105 2.46 -13.48 -12.65
N SER A 106 1.41 -14.03 -13.25
CA SER A 106 1.37 -14.37 -14.67
C SER A 106 0.60 -13.29 -15.42
N LEU A 107 1.23 -12.68 -16.42
CA LEU A 107 0.61 -11.67 -17.28
C LEU A 107 0.74 -12.10 -18.76
N PRO A 108 -0.37 -12.22 -19.51
CA PRO A 108 -0.35 -12.63 -20.93
C PRO A 108 0.43 -11.70 -21.85
N GLU A 109 0.67 -10.46 -21.43
CA GLU A 109 1.40 -9.44 -22.18
C GLU A 109 2.93 -9.56 -22.10
N VAL A 110 3.44 -10.40 -21.19
CA VAL A 110 4.87 -10.69 -21.09
C VAL A 110 5.23 -11.80 -22.07
N HIS A 111 6.24 -11.54 -22.91
CA HIS A 111 6.70 -12.52 -23.89
C HIS A 111 7.44 -13.69 -23.20
N PRO A 112 7.33 -14.92 -23.74
CA PRO A 112 8.10 -16.06 -23.23
C PRO A 112 9.61 -15.80 -23.25
N GLY A 113 10.28 -16.13 -22.14
CA GLY A 113 11.70 -15.84 -21.95
C GLY A 113 12.01 -14.44 -21.39
N ASP A 114 11.00 -13.58 -21.26
CA ASP A 114 11.11 -12.27 -20.62
C ASP A 114 10.40 -12.26 -19.27
N PHE A 115 10.80 -11.30 -18.43
CA PHE A 115 10.09 -10.98 -17.19
C PHE A 115 10.17 -9.48 -16.91
N GLN A 116 9.22 -9.00 -16.12
CA GLN A 116 9.11 -7.62 -15.72
C GLN A 116 9.14 -7.53 -14.20
N VAL A 117 9.90 -6.58 -13.66
CA VAL A 117 9.84 -6.23 -12.23
C VAL A 117 9.18 -4.86 -12.11
N VAL A 118 8.10 -4.82 -11.34
CA VAL A 118 7.31 -3.62 -11.06
C VAL A 118 7.50 -3.24 -9.59
N PRO A 119 8.18 -2.12 -9.30
CA PRO A 119 8.32 -1.61 -7.94
C PRO A 119 7.13 -0.74 -7.54
N THR A 120 6.75 -0.81 -6.28
CA THR A 120 5.71 0.02 -5.66
C THR A 120 6.16 0.45 -4.26
N PHE A 121 5.78 1.65 -3.86
CA PHE A 121 5.92 2.16 -2.50
C PHE A 121 4.60 1.98 -1.77
N GLU A 122 4.58 1.15 -0.73
CA GLU A 122 3.40 0.96 0.12
C GLU A 122 3.80 1.19 1.58
N TYR A 123 3.21 2.18 2.24
CA TYR A 123 3.42 2.37 3.68
C TYR A 123 2.92 1.17 4.46
N PHE A 124 3.52 0.94 5.62
CA PHE A 124 2.94 0.03 6.60
C PHE A 124 1.57 0.57 7.04
N SER A 125 0.50 0.13 6.37
CA SER A 125 -0.86 0.33 6.84
C SER A 125 -1.12 -0.77 7.86
N THR A 126 -1.26 -0.40 9.14
CA THR A 126 -2.06 -1.23 10.04
C THR A 126 -3.43 -1.39 9.38
N PRO A 127 -3.94 -2.62 9.18
CA PRO A 127 -5.33 -2.78 8.81
C PRO A 127 -6.14 -1.94 9.80
N PRO A 128 -7.10 -1.10 9.36
CA PRO A 128 -8.03 -0.51 10.30
C PRO A 128 -8.58 -1.67 11.10
N ALA A 129 -8.43 -1.61 12.42
CA ALA A 129 -8.92 -2.65 13.33
C ALA A 129 -10.36 -2.94 12.88
N GLN A 130 -10.56 -4.08 12.21
CA GLN A 130 -11.87 -4.45 11.71
C GLN A 130 -12.75 -4.43 12.94
N GLY A 131 -13.74 -3.54 12.89
CA GLY A 131 -14.54 -3.14 14.03
C GLY A 131 -14.89 -4.37 14.83
N ALA A 132 -14.60 -4.31 16.12
CA ALA A 132 -15.13 -5.23 17.10
C ALA A 132 -16.59 -5.49 16.73
N LEU A 133 -16.90 -6.76 16.40
CA LEU A 133 -18.27 -7.21 16.26
C LEU A 133 -19.04 -6.66 17.48
N PRO A 134 -20.19 -5.99 17.29
CA PRO A 134 -20.97 -5.55 18.42
C PRO A 134 -21.40 -6.79 19.19
N VAL A 135 -20.83 -6.98 20.38
CA VAL A 135 -21.39 -7.87 21.40
C VAL A 135 -22.78 -7.33 21.70
N GLN A 136 -23.79 -7.98 21.13
CA GLN A 136 -25.18 -7.74 21.46
C GLN A 136 -25.38 -8.15 22.92
N THR A 137 -25.66 -7.16 23.76
CA THR A 137 -26.21 -7.37 25.09
C THR A 137 -27.60 -7.99 24.96
N PRO A 138 -27.89 -9.15 25.57
CA PRO A 138 -29.26 -9.64 25.63
C PRO A 138 -30.03 -8.81 26.67
N VAL A 139 -31.06 -8.12 26.19
CA VAL A 139 -32.10 -7.50 27.01
C VAL A 139 -32.93 -8.60 27.68
N ASN A 140 -32.95 -8.58 29.02
CA ASN A 140 -33.87 -9.37 29.83
C ASN A 140 -35.23 -8.69 29.83
N ASP A 141 -36.24 -9.34 29.27
CA ASP A 141 -37.63 -9.21 29.72
C ASP A 141 -38.34 -10.56 29.52
N ALA A 142 -38.90 -11.09 30.60
CA ALA A 142 -39.77 -12.27 30.64
C ALA A 142 -40.83 -12.04 31.74
N PRO A 143 -41.98 -12.74 31.81
CA PRO A 143 -42.56 -13.79 30.93
C PRO A 143 -44.08 -13.53 30.62
N PRO A 144 -44.89 -14.48 30.08
CA PRO A 144 -45.46 -15.57 30.89
C PRO A 144 -45.54 -16.95 30.20
N SER A 145 -45.45 -18.02 30.99
CA SER A 145 -45.66 -19.42 30.57
C SER A 145 -47.16 -19.76 30.39
N PRO A 146 -47.49 -20.84 29.67
CA PRO A 146 -48.12 -21.96 30.38
C PRO A 146 -47.75 -23.39 29.89
N HIS A 147 -47.63 -24.27 30.89
CA HIS A 147 -48.11 -25.66 30.95
C HIS A 147 -47.31 -26.79 30.27
N GLY A 148 -46.89 -27.76 31.09
CA GLY A 148 -46.60 -29.13 30.67
C GLY A 148 -45.41 -29.79 31.37
N ALA A 149 -45.53 -30.11 32.67
CA ALA A 149 -44.60 -31.04 33.32
C ALA A 149 -45.36 -32.00 34.24
N PRO A 150 -45.01 -33.29 34.19
CA PRO A 150 -44.72 -34.09 35.38
C PRO A 150 -43.26 -34.61 35.25
N SER A 151 -42.45 -34.88 36.25
CA SER A 151 -42.54 -34.95 37.71
C SER A 151 -41.09 -34.83 38.24
N TYR A 152 -40.86 -34.04 39.29
CA TYR A 152 -39.64 -34.06 40.13
C TYR A 152 -39.60 -35.37 40.96
N SER A 153 -38.54 -35.85 41.63
CA SER A 153 -37.40 -35.29 42.41
C SER A 153 -36.59 -36.50 42.97
N PRO A 154 -35.63 -36.41 43.93
CA PRO A 154 -34.80 -35.32 44.49
C PRO A 154 -33.29 -35.71 44.54
N VAL A 155 -32.33 -34.97 45.11
CA VAL A 155 -31.89 -35.01 46.53
C VAL A 155 -30.90 -33.86 46.78
N ARG A 156 -31.05 -33.19 47.93
CA ARG A 156 -30.20 -32.11 48.46
C ARG A 156 -29.55 -32.57 49.78
N PRO A 157 -28.34 -32.10 50.12
CA PRO A 157 -27.91 -32.04 51.52
C PRO A 157 -27.44 -30.59 51.91
N PRO A 158 -27.07 -30.29 53.16
CA PRO A 158 -27.95 -29.61 54.13
C PRO A 158 -27.47 -28.21 54.55
N ARG A 159 -28.35 -27.48 55.25
CA ARG A 159 -28.12 -26.14 55.86
C ARG A 159 -27.30 -26.19 57.16
N ALA A 160 -26.49 -25.16 57.37
CA ALA A 160 -26.21 -24.52 58.66
C ALA A 160 -25.69 -23.10 58.35
N ARG A 161 -25.96 -21.99 59.04
CA ARG A 161 -26.65 -21.63 60.29
C ARG A 161 -27.00 -20.13 60.14
N SER A 162 -28.17 -19.74 60.63
CA SER A 162 -28.64 -18.35 60.72
C SER A 162 -27.98 -17.59 61.87
N LEU A 163 -27.72 -16.29 61.69
CA LEU A 163 -27.78 -15.29 62.77
C LEU A 163 -28.33 -13.93 62.24
N PRO A 164 -29.11 -13.19 63.04
CA PRO A 164 -29.67 -11.87 62.71
C PRO A 164 -28.59 -10.78 62.96
N THR A 165 -28.64 -9.55 62.47
CA THR A 165 -29.65 -8.50 62.74
C THR A 165 -29.28 -7.26 61.93
N ARG A 166 -30.31 -6.52 61.50
CA ARG A 166 -30.31 -5.17 60.90
C ARG A 166 -29.24 -4.22 61.47
N ILE A 167 -28.33 -3.72 60.61
CA ILE A 167 -27.59 -2.47 60.83
C ILE A 167 -27.77 -1.57 59.60
N THR A 168 -28.07 -0.33 59.90
CA THR A 168 -28.37 0.81 59.04
C THR A 168 -27.32 1.08 57.97
N LYS A 169 -27.81 1.45 56.78
CA LYS A 169 -27.07 1.92 55.59
C LYS A 169 -26.13 3.09 55.94
N PRO A 170 -24.80 2.99 55.76
CA PRO A 170 -23.93 4.15 55.67
C PRO A 170 -23.98 4.71 54.25
N GLN A 171 -24.21 6.02 54.16
CA GLN A 171 -24.25 6.81 52.94
C GLN A 171 -22.86 6.80 52.28
N ALA A 172 -22.77 6.39 51.02
CA ALA A 172 -21.54 6.41 50.25
C ALA A 172 -21.12 7.87 49.97
N ALA A 173 -19.90 8.22 50.37
CA ALA A 173 -19.24 9.43 49.91
C ALA A 173 -18.99 9.34 48.39
N PRO A 174 -19.05 10.45 47.63
CA PRO A 174 -18.76 10.43 46.20
C PRO A 174 -17.31 10.00 45.96
N ALA A 175 -17.12 8.90 45.24
CA ALA A 175 -15.81 8.48 44.77
C ALA A 175 -15.28 9.54 43.78
N GLN A 176 -14.13 10.13 44.09
CA GLN A 176 -13.38 10.91 43.11
C GLN A 176 -12.85 9.95 42.04
N GLN A 177 -13.25 10.18 40.78
CA GLN A 177 -12.72 9.44 39.63
C GLN A 177 -11.19 9.66 39.53
N PRO A 178 -10.40 8.62 39.26
CA PRO A 178 -8.99 8.81 38.91
C PRO A 178 -8.87 9.73 37.67
N PRO A 179 -7.83 10.56 37.57
CA PRO A 179 -7.66 11.49 36.46
C PRO A 179 -7.70 10.73 35.13
N GLN A 180 -8.67 11.10 34.28
CA GLN A 180 -8.81 10.53 32.94
C GLN A 180 -7.56 10.91 32.13
N ALA A 181 -6.93 9.91 31.52
CA ALA A 181 -5.93 10.16 30.49
C ALA A 181 -6.55 11.03 29.38
N PRO A 182 -5.81 11.99 28.78
CA PRO A 182 -6.34 12.81 27.71
C PRO A 182 -6.93 11.91 26.60
N PRO A 183 -8.08 12.30 26.01
CA PRO A 183 -8.69 11.52 24.95
C PRO A 183 -7.68 11.36 23.81
N ALA A 184 -7.57 10.13 23.29
CA ALA A 184 -6.80 9.87 22.08
C ALA A 184 -7.24 10.84 20.98
N PRO A 185 -6.31 11.45 20.22
CA PRO A 185 -6.68 12.37 19.15
C PRO A 185 -7.64 11.68 18.19
N ALA A 186 -8.71 12.38 17.84
CA ALA A 186 -9.66 11.88 16.84
C ALA A 186 -8.92 11.58 15.52
N PRO A 187 -9.26 10.49 14.81
CA PRO A 187 -8.64 10.18 13.53
C PRO A 187 -8.78 11.36 12.58
N GLN A 188 -7.65 11.91 12.17
CA GLN A 188 -7.61 13.03 11.23
C GLN A 188 -8.02 12.53 9.84
N PRO A 189 -8.86 13.27 9.09
CA PRO A 189 -9.24 12.86 7.74
C PRO A 189 -8.02 12.89 6.82
N LEU A 190 -7.83 11.86 6.00
CA LEU A 190 -6.77 11.82 4.99
C LEU A 190 -7.19 12.60 3.74
N VAL A 191 -6.31 13.48 3.26
CA VAL A 191 -6.47 14.31 2.07
C VAL A 191 -5.50 13.88 0.95
N PRO A 192 -5.98 13.79 -0.29
CA PRO A 192 -5.18 13.37 -1.44
C PRO A 192 -4.20 14.45 -1.87
N HIS A 193 -2.95 14.07 -2.12
CA HIS A 193 -1.90 14.93 -2.64
C HIS A 193 -1.19 14.27 -3.82
N LEU A 194 -0.67 15.10 -4.72
CA LEU A 194 0.32 14.69 -5.71
C LEU A 194 1.68 15.27 -5.34
N GLU A 195 2.70 14.43 -5.20
CA GLU A 195 4.08 14.89 -5.09
C GLU A 195 4.67 14.97 -6.49
N ILE A 196 4.97 16.18 -6.95
CA ILE A 196 5.56 16.47 -8.27
C ILE A 196 6.86 17.22 -8.02
N ASP A 197 7.99 16.69 -8.51
CA ASP A 197 9.33 17.28 -8.30
C ASP A 197 9.62 17.58 -6.81
N GLY A 198 9.16 16.67 -5.93
CA GLY A 198 9.30 16.80 -4.47
C GLY A 198 8.36 17.81 -3.80
N GLN A 199 7.47 18.45 -4.55
CA GLN A 199 6.48 19.39 -4.01
C GLN A 199 5.09 18.74 -3.89
N PRO A 200 4.50 18.67 -2.68
CA PRO A 200 3.15 18.16 -2.50
C PRO A 200 2.11 19.20 -2.95
N ILE A 201 1.16 18.77 -3.78
CA ILE A 201 0.03 19.56 -4.26
C ILE A 201 -1.26 18.89 -3.79
N GLU A 202 -2.02 19.56 -2.93
CA GLU A 202 -3.30 19.05 -2.43
C GLU A 202 -4.35 19.01 -3.56
N LEU A 203 -5.06 17.88 -3.68
CA LEU A 203 -6.18 17.72 -4.62
C LEU A 203 -7.49 18.09 -3.94
N THR A 204 -7.88 19.35 -4.07
CA THR A 204 -9.08 19.91 -3.41
C THR A 204 -10.37 19.75 -4.20
N SER A 205 -10.29 19.43 -5.49
CA SER A 205 -11.45 19.27 -6.37
C SER A 205 -11.25 18.14 -7.38
N PHE A 206 -12.36 17.56 -7.85
CA PHE A 206 -12.37 16.48 -8.82
C PHE A 206 -13.44 16.70 -9.88
N PRO A 207 -13.20 16.29 -11.14
CA PRO A 207 -11.95 15.72 -11.63
C PRO A 207 -10.83 16.76 -11.73
N VAL A 208 -9.58 16.31 -11.57
CA VAL A 208 -8.37 17.12 -11.83
C VAL A 208 -7.68 16.58 -13.07
N VAL A 209 -7.36 17.46 -14.00
CA VAL A 209 -6.59 17.17 -15.22
C VAL A 209 -5.14 17.56 -15.00
N ILE A 210 -4.25 16.61 -15.30
CA ILE A 210 -2.80 16.82 -15.26
C ILE A 210 -2.24 16.82 -16.69
N GLY A 211 -1.34 17.76 -16.99
CA GLY A 211 -0.66 17.84 -18.28
C GLY A 211 0.11 19.14 -18.47
N ARG A 212 0.80 19.29 -19.60
CA ARG A 212 1.62 20.49 -19.88
C ARG A 212 0.83 21.69 -20.41
N GLY A 213 -0.45 21.48 -20.72
CA GLY A 213 -1.26 22.46 -21.45
C GLY A 213 -1.82 23.52 -20.52
N SER A 214 -2.21 24.66 -21.10
CA SER A 214 -2.86 25.71 -20.32
C SER A 214 -4.22 25.31 -19.72
N VAL A 215 -4.81 24.24 -20.29
CA VAL A 215 -6.09 23.63 -19.93
C VAL A 215 -6.00 22.57 -18.83
N ALA A 216 -4.81 22.26 -18.33
CA ALA A 216 -4.63 21.35 -17.20
C ALA A 216 -4.78 22.13 -15.88
N ASP A 217 -5.45 21.51 -14.89
CA ASP A 217 -5.60 22.07 -13.53
C ASP A 217 -4.25 22.04 -12.80
N ILE A 218 -3.50 20.95 -12.99
CA ILE A 218 -2.12 20.82 -12.51
C ILE A 218 -1.20 20.76 -13.73
N ARG A 219 -0.39 21.82 -13.87
CA ARG A 219 0.58 21.91 -14.96
C ARG A 219 1.87 21.21 -14.60
N VAL A 220 2.29 20.34 -15.50
CA VAL A 220 3.57 19.64 -15.41
C VAL A 220 4.35 19.93 -16.68
N ASP A 221 5.51 20.57 -16.53
CA ASP A 221 6.35 20.93 -17.65
C ASP A 221 7.11 19.71 -18.16
N GLY A 222 7.09 19.50 -19.47
CA GLY A 222 7.77 18.36 -20.07
C GLY A 222 7.38 18.18 -21.53
N LYS A 223 8.37 17.96 -22.41
CA LYS A 223 8.11 17.72 -23.84
C LYS A 223 7.42 16.39 -24.09
N SER A 224 7.64 15.42 -23.20
CA SER A 224 7.04 14.09 -23.22
C SER A 224 5.59 14.07 -22.71
N ILE A 225 5.11 15.19 -22.15
CA ILE A 225 3.81 15.27 -21.50
C ILE A 225 2.79 15.87 -22.49
N SER A 226 1.61 15.26 -22.58
CA SER A 226 0.52 15.79 -23.39
C SER A 226 -0.16 17.00 -22.73
N ARG A 227 -0.80 17.85 -23.54
CA ARG A 227 -1.48 19.07 -23.03
C ARG A 227 -2.55 18.76 -22.00
N ARG A 228 -3.31 17.69 -22.25
CA ARG A 228 -4.20 17.01 -21.30
C ARG A 228 -3.72 15.57 -21.29
N HIS A 229 -2.98 15.17 -20.27
CA HIS A 229 -2.30 13.88 -20.28
C HIS A 229 -3.16 12.82 -19.61
N LEU A 230 -3.56 13.07 -18.37
CA LEU A 230 -4.41 12.19 -17.61
C LEU A 230 -5.39 12.99 -16.75
N GLN A 231 -6.37 12.30 -16.21
CA GLN A 231 -7.35 12.83 -15.28
C GLN A 231 -7.42 11.94 -14.05
N ILE A 232 -7.48 12.55 -12.87
CA ILE A 232 -7.84 11.87 -11.63
C ILE A 232 -9.28 12.29 -11.28
N SER A 233 -10.14 11.32 -11.03
CA SER A 233 -11.51 11.53 -10.57
C SER A 233 -11.72 10.86 -9.23
N HIS A 234 -12.69 11.33 -8.45
CA HIS A 234 -13.06 10.69 -7.19
C HIS A 234 -14.48 10.16 -7.32
N GLN A 235 -14.64 8.85 -7.28
CA GLN A 235 -15.91 8.15 -7.49
C GLN A 235 -16.03 7.01 -6.47
N SER A 236 -17.19 6.91 -5.81
CA SER A 236 -17.48 5.84 -4.86
C SER A 236 -16.42 5.65 -3.75
N GLY A 237 -15.79 6.74 -3.30
CA GLY A 237 -14.73 6.71 -2.28
C GLY A 237 -13.36 6.24 -2.78
N ALA A 238 -13.19 6.07 -4.09
CA ALA A 238 -11.93 5.71 -4.72
C ALA A 238 -11.45 6.82 -5.66
N TYR A 239 -10.13 7.02 -5.71
CA TYR A 239 -9.49 7.88 -6.69
C TYR A 239 -9.19 7.05 -7.94
N ILE A 240 -9.70 7.48 -9.09
CA ILE A 240 -9.57 6.78 -10.36
C ILE A 240 -8.74 7.63 -11.31
N VAL A 241 -7.62 7.09 -11.76
CA VAL A 241 -6.80 7.69 -12.82
C VAL A 241 -7.22 7.19 -14.19
N THR A 242 -7.26 8.08 -15.18
CA THR A 242 -7.58 7.78 -16.57
C THR A 242 -6.64 8.54 -17.50
N ASP A 243 -5.94 7.83 -18.39
CA ASP A 243 -5.19 8.45 -19.47
C ASP A 243 -6.15 9.10 -20.48
N LEU A 244 -5.87 10.33 -20.91
CA LEU A 244 -6.74 11.12 -21.81
C LEU A 244 -6.33 11.01 -23.29
N GLY A 245 -5.70 9.90 -23.68
CA GLY A 245 -5.14 9.71 -25.02
C GLY A 245 -3.81 10.43 -25.17
N SER A 246 -2.95 10.32 -24.16
CA SER A 246 -1.64 10.95 -24.17
C SER A 246 -0.73 10.33 -25.24
N THR A 247 0.18 11.12 -25.81
CA THR A 247 1.08 10.66 -26.88
C THR A 247 2.03 9.54 -26.44
N ASN A 248 2.54 9.60 -25.21
CA ASN A 248 3.51 8.64 -24.69
C ASN A 248 2.89 7.61 -23.73
N GLY A 249 1.59 7.73 -23.46
CA GLY A 249 0.90 6.93 -22.45
C GLY A 249 1.23 7.37 -21.02
N THR A 250 0.36 6.93 -20.11
CA THR A 250 0.57 6.98 -18.66
C THR A 250 0.96 5.59 -18.17
N MET A 251 1.90 5.50 -17.24
CA MET A 251 2.14 4.27 -16.48
C MET A 251 1.69 4.46 -15.03
N LEU A 252 1.04 3.45 -14.47
CA LEU A 252 0.67 3.36 -13.06
C LEU A 252 1.42 2.19 -12.45
N ASN A 253 2.25 2.44 -11.44
CA ASN A 253 3.08 1.44 -10.77
C ASN A 253 3.75 0.53 -11.81
N GLY A 254 4.58 1.09 -12.69
CA GLY A 254 5.31 0.32 -13.71
C GLY A 254 4.46 -0.40 -14.77
N THR A 255 3.14 -0.22 -14.83
CA THR A 255 2.27 -0.87 -15.81
C THR A 255 1.55 0.16 -16.68
N ALA A 256 1.47 -0.06 -17.99
CA ALA A 256 0.79 0.88 -18.89
C ALA A 256 -0.70 1.00 -18.54
N LEU A 257 -1.16 2.21 -18.28
CA LEU A 257 -2.54 2.51 -17.93
C LEU A 257 -3.41 2.48 -19.20
N ARG A 258 -3.96 1.30 -19.53
CA ARG A 258 -4.81 1.12 -20.72
C ARG A 258 -6.29 1.39 -20.47
N THR A 259 -6.73 1.19 -19.23
CA THR A 259 -8.10 1.43 -18.77
C THR A 259 -8.06 2.25 -17.48
N PRO A 260 -9.16 2.93 -17.10
CA PRO A 260 -9.24 3.57 -15.80
C PRO A 260 -8.85 2.62 -14.66
N ALA A 261 -8.05 3.09 -13.71
CA ALA A 261 -7.55 2.29 -12.61
C ALA A 261 -7.60 3.06 -11.28
N THR A 262 -7.70 2.33 -10.18
CA THR A 262 -7.72 2.91 -8.83
C THR A 262 -6.32 3.32 -8.40
N LEU A 263 -6.20 4.53 -7.87
CA LEU A 263 -5.03 5.01 -7.14
C LEU A 263 -5.14 4.64 -5.67
N HIS A 264 -4.04 4.13 -5.15
CA HIS A 264 -3.82 3.88 -3.74
C HIS A 264 -2.70 4.80 -3.23
N ASP A 265 -2.69 5.06 -1.93
CA ASP A 265 -1.58 5.78 -1.28
C ASP A 265 -0.23 5.14 -1.66
N GLY A 266 0.72 5.97 -2.09
CA GLY A 266 2.03 5.55 -2.62
C GLY A 266 2.05 5.17 -4.10
N SER A 267 0.92 5.25 -4.82
CA SER A 267 0.89 4.96 -6.26
C SER A 267 1.80 5.90 -7.04
N LEU A 268 2.64 5.33 -7.90
CA LEU A 268 3.55 6.04 -8.79
C LEU A 268 2.92 6.16 -10.18
N LEU A 269 2.63 7.39 -10.59
CA LEU A 269 2.24 7.74 -11.94
C LEU A 269 3.46 8.23 -12.71
N ARG A 270 3.70 7.67 -13.90
CA ARG A 270 4.76 8.13 -14.79
C ARG A 270 4.16 8.64 -16.10
N LEU A 271 4.51 9.88 -16.43
CA LEU A 271 4.07 10.60 -17.63
C LEU A 271 5.33 10.94 -18.42
N GLY A 272 5.73 10.07 -19.33
CA GLY A 272 7.02 10.20 -20.02
C GLY A 272 8.20 10.07 -19.05
N ASP A 273 8.96 11.16 -18.88
CA ASP A 273 10.10 11.27 -17.97
C ASP A 273 9.75 11.82 -16.58
N THR A 274 8.52 12.27 -16.35
CA THR A 274 8.09 12.78 -15.04
C THR A 274 7.41 11.71 -14.19
N SER A 275 7.84 11.62 -12.94
CA SER A 275 7.28 10.75 -11.90
C SER A 275 6.44 11.59 -10.92
N ILE A 276 5.24 11.10 -10.61
CA ILE A 276 4.28 11.74 -9.71
C ILE A 276 3.79 10.70 -8.70
N PHE A 277 3.96 10.96 -7.41
CA PHE A 277 3.39 10.08 -6.37
C PHE A 277 2.02 10.57 -5.93
N PHE A 278 1.07 9.64 -5.80
CA PHE A 278 -0.20 9.89 -5.14
C PHE A 278 -0.08 9.54 -3.66
N ARG A 279 -0.35 10.50 -2.78
CA ARG A 279 -0.26 10.34 -1.32
C ARG A 279 -1.58 10.67 -0.63
N MET A 280 -1.88 9.95 0.44
CA MET A 280 -2.98 10.26 1.36
C MET A 280 -2.38 10.77 2.67
N MET A 281 -2.45 12.07 2.92
CA MET A 281 -1.85 12.71 4.10
C MET A 281 -2.90 13.20 5.10
N PRO A 282 -2.66 13.24 6.42
CA PRO A 282 -3.60 13.82 7.37
C PRO A 282 -3.89 15.30 7.09
N ALA A 283 -5.16 15.70 7.16
CA ALA A 283 -5.56 17.09 6.99
C ALA A 283 -4.92 17.97 8.08
N GLY A 284 -4.04 18.88 7.67
CA GLY A 284 -3.35 19.82 8.56
C GLY A 284 -1.91 19.45 8.94
N GLY A 285 -1.35 18.37 8.36
CA GLY A 285 0.08 18.07 8.48
C GLY A 285 0.91 18.76 7.41
N ALA A 286 1.45 19.95 7.71
CA ALA A 286 2.76 20.29 7.17
C ALA A 286 3.79 19.46 7.93
N LEU A 287 4.80 18.94 7.20
CA LEU A 287 5.92 18.16 7.74
C LEU A 287 6.56 18.82 8.99
#